data_AF-A0AAU4MUT3-F1
#
_entry.id   AF-A0AAU4MUT3-F1
#
_cell.length_a   1.000
_cell.length_b   1.000
_cell.length_c   1.000
_cell.angle_alpha   90.00
_cell.angle_beta   90.00
_cell.angle_gamma   90.00
#
_symmetry.space_group_name_H-M   'P 1'
#
loop_
_entity.id
_entity.type
_entity.pdbx_description
1 polymer ?
#
loop_
_entity_poly.entity_id
_entity_poly.type
_entity_poly.pdbx_seq_one_letter_code
_entity_poly.pdbx_strand_id
1 'polypeptide(L)'
;MQGKRSGPVFATVVAAVLILPFSAYAADDPVPGSSQGGTPGPAAPADVRITTELPRQITVDNKSEQTTVSAKVKNGGTKDSGPITLSVVGFDGMKVTDVEGCVRIAEGKLPPGSNSGFACTIDNLAAGKDRSYRIAATFDLQKTGKICLPVTEGTGKKLLWQQGPVPFGTSKPTPNAPDTPLLLGTDNVPLGPDSPPATGGGLPRTGPPGSTLPLGLTALALFALGGTGIWWTSRSRWARGGG
;
A
#
# COMPACT_ATOMS: atom_id res chain seq x y z
N MET A 1 10.90 29.91 -76.06
CA MET A 1 11.89 30.08 -74.99
C MET A 1 11.35 29.44 -73.72
N GLN A 2 12.27 28.87 -72.94
CA GLN A 2 12.11 28.14 -71.66
C GLN A 2 11.18 28.86 -70.67
N GLY A 3 10.51 28.24 -69.71
CA GLY A 3 10.69 26.90 -69.16
C GLY A 3 9.54 26.54 -68.21
N LYS A 4 9.34 25.23 -68.10
CA LYS A 4 8.32 24.52 -67.34
C LYS A 4 8.76 24.48 -65.87
N ARG A 5 7.95 24.99 -64.93
CA ARG A 5 8.17 24.80 -63.49
C ARG A 5 7.22 23.74 -62.95
N SER A 6 7.83 22.71 -62.40
CA SER A 6 7.26 21.54 -61.73
C SER A 6 6.56 21.89 -60.42
N GLY A 7 5.48 21.16 -60.11
CA GLY A 7 4.88 21.07 -58.77
C GLY A 7 4.29 19.67 -58.59
N PRO A 8 4.59 18.94 -57.48
CA PRO A 8 4.36 17.50 -57.38
C PRO A 8 2.96 17.13 -56.89
N VAL A 9 2.52 15.95 -57.32
CA VAL A 9 1.30 15.23 -56.93
C VAL A 9 1.50 14.61 -55.54
N PHE A 10 0.65 14.96 -54.57
CA PHE A 10 0.56 14.24 -53.30
C PHE A 10 -0.65 13.30 -53.33
N ALA A 11 -0.38 12.00 -53.39
CA ALA A 11 -1.35 10.94 -53.13
C ALA A 11 -1.24 10.53 -51.65
N THR A 12 -2.26 10.81 -50.86
CA THR A 12 -2.37 10.39 -49.46
C THR A 12 -3.03 9.01 -49.37
N VAL A 13 -2.26 8.01 -48.93
CA VAL A 13 -2.77 6.69 -48.51
C VAL A 13 -3.06 6.77 -47.02
N VAL A 14 -4.31 6.53 -46.62
CA VAL A 14 -4.71 6.42 -45.20
C VAL A 14 -4.76 4.93 -44.85
N ALA A 15 -3.81 4.46 -44.04
CA ALA A 15 -3.83 3.14 -43.44
C ALA A 15 -4.64 3.18 -42.13
N ALA A 16 -5.74 2.43 -42.08
CA ALA A 16 -6.51 2.22 -40.86
C ALA A 16 -5.81 1.16 -39.98
N VAL A 17 -5.32 1.57 -38.81
CA VAL A 17 -4.77 0.68 -37.78
C VAL A 17 -5.92 0.28 -36.84
N LEU A 18 -6.20 -1.01 -36.77
CA LEU A 18 -7.10 -1.63 -35.79
C LEU A 18 -6.47 -1.53 -34.40
N ILE A 19 -7.03 -0.68 -33.54
CA ILE A 19 -6.68 -0.61 -32.12
C ILE A 19 -7.52 -1.66 -31.38
N LEU A 20 -6.89 -2.78 -31.02
CA LEU A 20 -7.42 -3.73 -30.04
C LEU A 20 -7.15 -3.17 -28.63
N PRO A 21 -8.17 -3.01 -27.76
CA PRO A 21 -7.94 -2.65 -26.38
C PRO A 21 -7.48 -3.90 -25.61
N PHE A 22 -6.16 -4.10 -25.52
CA PHE A 22 -5.59 -4.94 -24.47
C PHE A 22 -5.75 -4.19 -23.14
N SER A 23 -6.77 -4.57 -22.38
CA SER A 23 -6.87 -4.22 -20.96
C SER A 23 -5.73 -4.91 -20.22
N ALA A 24 -4.62 -4.20 -20.08
CA ALA A 24 -3.59 -4.55 -19.11
C ALA A 24 -4.23 -4.49 -17.72
N TYR A 25 -4.30 -5.64 -17.04
CA TYR A 25 -4.62 -5.70 -15.63
C TYR A 25 -3.54 -4.91 -14.89
N ALA A 26 -3.88 -3.69 -14.46
CA ALA A 26 -3.08 -2.97 -13.50
C ALA A 26 -3.12 -3.79 -12.21
N ALA A 27 -1.98 -4.37 -11.85
CA ALA A 27 -1.79 -4.88 -10.50
C ALA A 27 -2.01 -3.69 -9.54
N ASP A 28 -3.06 -3.75 -8.71
CA ASP A 28 -3.29 -2.77 -7.66
C ASP A 28 -2.02 -2.64 -6.83
N ASP A 29 -1.37 -1.47 -6.88
CA ASP A 29 -0.25 -1.18 -6.00
C ASP A 29 -0.77 -1.27 -4.54
N PRO A 30 -0.06 -1.98 -3.66
CA PRO A 30 -0.57 -2.23 -2.32
C PRO A 30 -0.77 -0.90 -1.57
N VAL A 31 -2.01 -0.70 -1.11
CA VAL A 31 -2.49 0.54 -0.48
C VAL A 31 -1.63 0.90 0.73
N PRO A 32 -1.05 2.13 0.80
CA PRO A 32 -0.31 2.59 1.97
C PRO A 32 -1.21 2.53 3.20
N GLY A 33 -0.76 1.93 4.31
CA GLY A 33 -1.72 1.78 5.41
C GLY A 33 -1.19 1.48 6.80
N SER A 34 0.12 1.34 7.04
CA SER A 34 0.61 1.05 8.39
C SER A 34 1.84 1.84 8.80
N SER A 35 1.70 2.59 9.89
CA SER A 35 2.77 3.19 10.68
C SER A 35 3.17 2.31 11.88
N GLN A 36 2.75 1.03 11.90
CA GLN A 36 3.04 0.10 12.99
C GLN A 36 4.55 -0.04 13.21
N GLY A 37 4.95 0.01 14.49
CA GLY A 37 6.34 -0.21 14.92
C GLY A 37 7.28 0.98 14.74
N GLY A 38 6.78 2.15 14.34
CA GLY A 38 7.57 3.35 14.11
C GLY A 38 7.79 4.22 15.35
N THR A 39 9.04 4.49 15.71
CA THR A 39 9.41 5.41 16.80
C THR A 39 10.36 6.49 16.27
N PRO A 40 10.18 7.77 16.66
CA PRO A 40 11.16 8.82 16.39
C PRO A 40 12.52 8.45 16.96
N GLY A 41 13.58 8.69 16.19
CA GLY A 41 14.93 8.54 16.69
C GLY A 41 15.30 9.66 17.69
N PRO A 42 16.29 9.44 18.56
CA PRO A 42 16.70 10.41 19.58
C PRO A 42 17.25 11.71 19.00
N ALA A 43 17.62 11.70 17.72
CA ALA A 43 18.19 12.85 17.02
C ALA A 43 17.17 13.58 16.12
N ALA A 44 15.89 13.19 16.14
CA ALA A 44 14.86 13.81 15.32
C ALA A 44 14.57 15.26 15.79
N PRO A 45 14.85 16.29 14.97
CA PRO A 45 14.46 17.67 15.29
C PRO A 45 12.94 17.79 15.40
N ALA A 46 12.42 18.58 16.35
CA ALA A 46 10.97 18.69 16.57
C ALA A 46 10.20 19.26 15.36
N ASP A 47 10.90 20.01 14.51
CA ASP A 47 10.45 20.65 13.28
C ASP A 47 10.59 19.76 12.03
N VAL A 48 11.28 18.62 12.13
CA VAL A 48 11.39 17.60 11.07
C VAL A 48 10.77 16.31 11.56
N ARG A 49 9.63 15.91 10.98
CA ARG A 49 8.90 14.70 11.39
C ARG A 49 8.95 13.64 10.32
N ILE A 50 10.04 12.90 10.29
CA ILE A 50 10.16 11.75 9.39
C ILE A 50 9.34 10.59 9.92
N THR A 51 8.54 9.99 9.04
CA THR A 51 7.81 8.75 9.28
C THR A 51 7.91 7.85 8.07
N THR A 52 7.83 6.54 8.27
CA THR A 52 7.74 5.56 7.20
C THR A 52 6.41 4.83 7.25
N GLU A 53 5.89 4.46 6.08
CA GLU A 53 4.68 3.69 5.93
C GLU A 53 4.95 2.45 5.07
N LEU A 54 4.38 1.33 5.50
CA LEU A 54 4.33 0.08 4.75
C LEU A 54 2.87 -0.24 4.39
N PRO A 55 2.65 -1.09 3.38
CA PRO A 55 1.33 -1.60 3.12
C PRO A 55 0.87 -2.49 4.27
N ARG A 56 -0.44 -2.55 4.45
CA ARG A 56 -1.06 -3.48 5.42
C ARG A 56 -0.96 -4.93 4.97
N GLN A 57 -0.75 -5.14 3.68
CA GLN A 57 -0.82 -6.44 3.03
C GLN A 57 0.16 -6.47 1.86
N ILE A 58 0.81 -7.61 1.66
CA ILE A 58 1.65 -7.89 0.48
C ILE A 58 1.14 -9.16 -0.18
N THR A 59 1.35 -9.33 -1.48
CA THR A 59 1.01 -10.57 -2.18
C THR A 59 2.31 -11.28 -2.56
N VAL A 60 2.39 -12.57 -2.28
CA VAL A 60 3.56 -13.42 -2.58
C VAL A 60 3.15 -14.47 -3.60
N ASP A 61 3.95 -14.62 -4.65
CA ASP A 61 3.81 -15.70 -5.62
C ASP A 61 4.27 -17.02 -4.96
N ASN A 62 3.37 -18.00 -4.87
CA ASN A 62 3.67 -19.23 -4.12
C ASN A 62 4.63 -20.20 -4.83
N LYS A 63 4.98 -19.95 -6.10
CA LYS A 63 5.91 -20.81 -6.86
C LYS A 63 7.32 -20.24 -6.88
N SER A 64 7.42 -18.92 -7.03
CA SER A 64 8.67 -18.19 -7.15
C SER A 64 9.10 -17.49 -5.86
N GLU A 65 8.21 -17.45 -4.86
CA GLU A 65 8.38 -16.75 -3.57
C GLU A 65 8.60 -15.23 -3.73
N GLN A 66 8.38 -14.69 -4.93
CA GLN A 66 8.60 -13.28 -5.21
C GLN A 66 7.44 -12.43 -4.69
N THR A 67 7.80 -11.25 -4.21
CA THR A 67 6.84 -10.23 -3.78
C THR A 67 7.36 -8.84 -4.08
N THR A 68 6.43 -7.91 -4.20
CA THR A 68 6.73 -6.48 -4.28
C THR A 68 6.08 -5.77 -3.10
N VAL A 69 6.87 -4.93 -2.43
CA VAL A 69 6.41 -4.12 -1.30
C VAL A 69 6.55 -2.65 -1.65
N SER A 70 5.52 -1.85 -1.39
CA SER A 70 5.63 -0.40 -1.46
C SER A 70 6.13 0.13 -0.12
N ALA A 71 7.06 1.07 -0.12
CA ALA A 71 7.45 1.79 1.09
C ALA A 71 7.33 3.28 0.84
N LYS A 72 6.84 4.04 1.81
CA LYS A 72 6.76 5.49 1.73
C LYS A 72 7.52 6.13 2.87
N VAL A 73 8.30 7.15 2.57
CA VAL A 73 8.92 8.04 3.55
C VAL A 73 8.24 9.39 3.45
N LYS A 74 7.82 9.93 4.58
CA LYS A 74 7.10 11.21 4.66
C LYS A 74 7.77 12.13 5.66
N ASN A 75 7.85 13.41 5.32
CA ASN A 75 8.19 14.48 6.26
C ASN A 75 6.92 15.24 6.65
N GLY A 76 6.34 14.92 7.81
CA GLY A 76 5.20 15.64 8.38
C GLY A 76 5.59 16.89 9.18
N GLY A 77 6.84 17.32 9.11
CA GLY A 77 7.38 18.47 9.82
C GLY A 77 7.01 19.80 9.17
N THR A 78 7.51 20.89 9.76
CA THR A 78 7.37 22.26 9.23
C THR A 78 8.63 22.73 8.50
N LYS A 79 9.72 21.97 8.58
CA LYS A 79 10.96 22.22 7.85
C LYS A 79 11.35 21.04 6.97
N ASP A 80 12.13 21.37 5.96
CA ASP A 80 12.82 20.42 5.10
C ASP A 80 13.76 19.52 5.90
N SER A 81 13.84 18.25 5.53
CA SER A 81 14.65 17.27 6.25
C SER A 81 16.15 17.45 6.04
N GLY A 82 16.54 18.17 4.99
CA GLY A 82 17.89 18.06 4.45
C GLY A 82 18.17 16.64 3.94
N PRO A 83 19.44 16.27 3.75
CA PRO A 83 19.80 14.96 3.26
C PRO A 83 19.43 13.90 4.29
N ILE A 84 18.77 12.83 3.84
CA ILE A 84 18.41 11.67 4.64
C ILE A 84 18.70 10.38 3.87
N THR A 85 18.91 9.29 4.59
CA THR A 85 19.03 7.94 4.00
C THR A 85 17.95 7.05 4.58
N LEU A 86 17.08 6.53 3.71
CA LEU A 86 16.20 5.42 4.04
C LEU A 86 16.98 4.12 3.85
N SER A 87 17.05 3.26 4.85
CA SER A 87 17.49 1.88 4.65
C SER A 87 16.29 0.95 4.62
N VAL A 88 16.25 0.03 3.67
CA VAL A 88 15.26 -1.04 3.58
C VAL A 88 15.98 -2.33 3.93
N VAL A 89 15.63 -2.96 5.03
CA VAL A 89 16.38 -4.10 5.57
C VAL A 89 15.47 -5.29 5.80
N GLY A 90 15.83 -6.44 5.21
CA GLY A 90 15.09 -7.71 5.34
C GLY A 90 15.68 -8.61 6.42
N PHE A 91 14.80 -9.33 7.11
CA PHE A 91 15.12 -10.27 8.19
C PHE A 91 14.30 -11.54 8.05
N ASP A 92 14.82 -12.62 8.66
CA ASP A 92 14.16 -13.92 8.75
C ASP A 92 13.71 -14.42 7.37
N GLY A 93 12.40 -14.67 7.18
CA GLY A 93 11.83 -15.12 5.91
C GLY A 93 11.77 -14.04 4.81
N MET A 94 12.03 -12.77 5.10
CA MET A 94 11.99 -11.68 4.11
C MET A 94 13.41 -11.35 3.64
N LYS A 95 13.67 -11.44 2.34
CA LYS A 95 14.93 -11.04 1.73
C LYS A 95 14.68 -10.01 0.63
N VAL A 96 15.19 -8.81 0.82
CA VAL A 96 15.14 -7.73 -0.17
C VAL A 96 16.14 -8.03 -1.28
N THR A 97 15.67 -8.02 -2.52
CA THR A 97 16.47 -8.35 -3.71
C THR A 97 16.82 -7.12 -4.52
N ASP A 98 15.95 -6.11 -4.55
CA ASP A 98 16.21 -4.83 -5.21
C ASP A 98 15.33 -3.71 -4.65
N VAL A 99 15.82 -2.48 -4.73
CA VAL A 99 15.02 -1.27 -4.46
C VAL A 99 15.39 -0.20 -5.47
N GLU A 100 14.40 0.27 -6.21
CA GLU A 100 14.63 1.20 -7.32
C GLU A 100 15.34 2.48 -6.87
N GLY A 101 16.48 2.79 -7.51
CA GLY A 101 17.27 3.98 -7.22
C GLY A 101 18.09 3.91 -5.93
N CYS A 102 18.25 2.72 -5.34
CA CYS A 102 18.98 2.52 -4.09
C CYS A 102 20.21 1.63 -4.29
N VAL A 103 21.14 1.70 -3.34
CA VAL A 103 22.40 0.94 -3.40
C VAL A 103 22.35 -0.21 -2.40
N ARG A 104 22.77 -1.41 -2.82
CA ARG A 104 22.85 -2.57 -1.93
C ARG A 104 23.85 -2.30 -0.78
N ILE A 105 23.43 -2.59 0.45
CA ILE A 105 24.28 -2.54 1.63
C ILE A 105 25.14 -3.80 1.65
N ALA A 106 26.46 -3.62 1.77
CA ALA A 106 27.39 -4.74 1.88
C ALA A 106 27.10 -5.58 3.13
N GLU A 107 27.26 -6.90 3.04
CA GLU A 107 26.88 -7.84 4.11
C GLU A 107 27.57 -7.54 5.45
N GLY A 108 28.84 -7.13 5.44
CA GLY A 108 29.55 -6.72 6.66
C GLY A 108 29.10 -5.38 7.27
N LYS A 109 28.18 -4.66 6.63
CA LYS A 109 27.58 -3.40 7.10
C LYS A 109 26.09 -3.52 7.41
N LEU A 110 25.53 -4.72 7.25
CA LEU A 110 24.14 -5.00 7.57
C LEU A 110 23.91 -4.99 9.08
N PRO A 111 22.74 -4.54 9.56
CA PRO A 111 22.36 -4.68 10.96
C PRO A 111 22.42 -6.14 11.42
N PRO A 112 22.79 -6.42 12.67
CA PRO A 112 22.79 -7.78 13.20
C PRO A 112 21.43 -8.47 13.01
N GLY A 113 21.47 -9.72 12.55
CA GLY A 113 20.27 -10.53 12.30
C GLY A 113 19.57 -10.26 10.96
N SER A 114 19.99 -9.25 10.19
CA SER A 114 19.46 -9.04 8.84
C SER A 114 20.14 -9.94 7.81
N ASN A 115 19.42 -10.26 6.74
CA ASN A 115 19.89 -11.10 5.64
C ASN A 115 20.13 -10.31 4.34
N SER A 116 19.63 -9.08 4.26
CA SER A 116 19.64 -8.22 3.08
C SER A 116 19.36 -6.78 3.44
N GLY A 117 19.83 -5.84 2.62
CA GLY A 117 19.48 -4.44 2.81
C GLY A 117 19.94 -3.53 1.68
N PHE A 118 19.23 -2.42 1.51
CA PHE A 118 19.48 -1.37 0.52
C PHE A 118 19.39 0.00 1.19
N ALA A 119 20.21 0.94 0.72
CA ALA A 119 20.25 2.32 1.19
C ALA A 119 19.84 3.28 0.06
N CYS A 120 18.81 4.07 0.32
CA CYS A 120 18.23 5.04 -0.59
C CYS A 120 18.55 6.45 -0.09
N THR A 121 19.45 7.15 -0.78
CA THR A 121 19.79 8.54 -0.45
C THR A 121 18.72 9.49 -0.98
N ILE A 122 18.28 10.42 -0.14
CA ILE A 122 17.34 11.48 -0.49
C ILE A 122 18.02 12.80 -0.12
N ASP A 123 18.36 13.61 -1.12
CA ASP A 123 19.10 14.86 -0.89
C ASP A 123 18.30 15.87 -0.04
N ASN A 124 16.98 15.90 -0.24
CA ASN A 124 16.07 16.68 0.59
C ASN A 124 14.64 16.14 0.48
N LEU A 125 13.95 15.99 1.62
CA LEU A 125 12.52 15.74 1.68
C LEU A 125 11.82 16.96 2.29
N ALA A 126 11.19 17.75 1.43
CA ALA A 126 10.55 18.99 1.85
C ALA A 126 9.39 18.76 2.83
N ALA A 127 9.10 19.78 3.63
CA ALA A 127 7.99 19.74 4.58
C ALA A 127 6.65 19.37 3.90
N GLY A 128 5.93 18.42 4.49
CA GLY A 128 4.66 17.90 3.99
C GLY A 128 4.76 16.98 2.77
N LYS A 129 5.96 16.68 2.27
CA LYS A 129 6.17 15.80 1.12
C LYS A 129 6.46 14.36 1.53
N ASP A 130 6.24 13.47 0.58
CA ASP A 130 6.57 12.06 0.68
C ASP A 130 7.26 11.54 -0.60
N ARG A 131 7.93 10.41 -0.45
CA ARG A 131 8.56 9.66 -1.54
C ARG A 131 8.27 8.18 -1.37
N SER A 132 7.84 7.55 -2.44
CA SER A 132 7.55 6.11 -2.47
C SER A 132 8.66 5.33 -3.17
N TYR A 133 8.84 4.09 -2.73
CA TYR A 133 9.83 3.14 -3.22
C TYR A 133 9.13 1.82 -3.52
N ARG A 134 9.51 1.21 -4.64
CA ARG A 134 9.14 -0.15 -5.00
C ARG A 134 10.28 -1.07 -4.58
N ILE A 135 9.96 -2.01 -3.70
CA ILE A 135 10.91 -2.96 -3.12
C ILE A 135 10.60 -4.33 -3.71
N ALA A 136 11.55 -4.90 -4.43
CA ALA A 136 11.49 -6.31 -4.81
C ALA A 136 12.07 -7.15 -3.67
N ALA A 137 11.38 -8.23 -3.32
CA ALA A 137 11.82 -9.14 -2.28
C ALA A 137 11.40 -10.58 -2.60
N THR A 138 12.04 -11.52 -1.91
CA THR A 138 11.61 -12.92 -1.82
C THR A 138 11.17 -13.21 -0.40
N PHE A 139 10.10 -14.00 -0.27
CA PHE A 139 9.53 -14.38 1.02
C PHE A 139 9.52 -15.91 1.19
N ASP A 140 10.29 -16.41 2.15
CA ASP A 140 10.26 -17.81 2.57
C ASP A 140 8.94 -18.07 3.29
N LEU A 141 8.02 -18.75 2.59
CA LEU A 141 6.67 -19.03 3.07
C LEU A 141 6.65 -19.81 4.38
N GLN A 142 7.71 -20.57 4.69
CA GLN A 142 7.80 -21.41 5.90
C GLN A 142 8.20 -20.61 7.15
N LYS A 143 8.49 -19.31 7.00
CA LYS A 143 8.98 -18.46 8.08
C LYS A 143 8.20 -17.16 8.14
N THR A 144 8.18 -16.57 9.33
CA THR A 144 7.84 -15.15 9.44
C THR A 144 8.95 -14.32 8.81
N GLY A 145 8.62 -13.47 7.86
CA GLY A 145 9.54 -12.47 7.33
C GLY A 145 9.39 -11.15 8.06
N LYS A 146 10.45 -10.37 8.22
CA LYS A 146 10.35 -9.03 8.82
C LYS A 146 11.10 -8.02 7.97
N ILE A 147 10.60 -6.78 7.97
CA ILE A 147 11.24 -5.66 7.29
C ILE A 147 11.42 -4.49 8.25
N CYS A 148 12.57 -3.82 8.19
CA CYS A 148 12.85 -2.59 8.92
C CYS A 148 13.10 -1.44 7.97
N LEU A 149 12.65 -0.24 8.34
CA LEU A 149 12.84 0.98 7.57
C LEU A 149 13.42 2.09 8.45
N PRO A 150 14.69 1.98 8.90
CA PRO A 150 15.32 3.10 9.59
C PRO A 150 15.62 4.23 8.60
N VAL A 151 15.44 5.46 9.08
CA VAL A 151 15.82 6.68 8.37
C VAL A 151 16.86 7.42 9.19
N THR A 152 18.00 7.72 8.57
CA THR A 152 19.11 8.47 9.17
C THR A 152 19.32 9.81 8.49
N GLU A 153 19.94 10.74 9.21
CA GLU A 153 20.41 12.02 8.64
C GLU A 153 21.63 11.76 7.73
N GLY A 154 21.54 12.19 6.47
CA GLY A 154 22.55 12.02 5.43
C GLY A 154 23.05 10.57 5.33
N THR A 155 24.35 10.40 5.09
CA THR A 155 25.05 9.10 5.23
C THR A 155 25.49 8.81 6.67
N GLY A 156 24.95 9.55 7.64
CA GLY A 156 25.35 9.52 9.04
C GLY A 156 24.68 8.42 9.85
N LYS A 157 25.04 8.35 11.14
CA LYS A 157 24.50 7.38 12.12
C LYS A 157 23.32 7.92 12.93
N LYS A 158 22.96 9.20 12.74
CA LYS A 158 21.88 9.83 13.52
C LYS A 158 20.55 9.33 13.00
N LEU A 159 19.88 8.54 13.84
CA LEU A 159 18.57 8.00 13.58
C LEU A 159 17.51 9.12 13.74
N LEU A 160 16.77 9.37 12.66
CA LEU A 160 15.62 10.29 12.65
C LEU A 160 14.33 9.53 12.91
N TRP A 161 14.24 8.31 12.39
CA TRP A 161 13.07 7.45 12.53
C TRP A 161 13.50 6.00 12.46
N GLN A 162 12.86 5.15 13.27
CA GLN A 162 13.01 3.71 13.16
C GLN A 162 11.64 3.06 13.15
N GLN A 163 11.29 2.47 12.01
CA GLN A 163 10.27 1.45 11.98
C GLN A 163 10.94 0.12 12.35
N GLY A 164 10.59 -0.39 13.53
CA GLY A 164 11.06 -1.67 14.03
C GLY A 164 10.71 -2.82 13.08
N PRO A 165 11.29 -4.02 13.28
CA PRO A 165 11.05 -5.14 12.38
C PRO A 165 9.57 -5.47 12.35
N VAL A 166 8.90 -5.14 11.24
CA VAL A 166 7.47 -5.38 11.09
C VAL A 166 7.29 -6.75 10.45
N PRO A 167 6.61 -7.69 11.11
CA PRO A 167 6.44 -9.03 10.59
C PRO A 167 5.37 -9.09 9.50
N PHE A 168 5.66 -9.85 8.46
CA PHE A 168 4.73 -10.35 7.46
C PHE A 168 4.66 -11.88 7.54
N GLY A 169 3.47 -12.43 7.25
CA GLY A 169 3.32 -13.86 7.00
C GLY A 169 3.19 -14.76 8.23
N THR A 170 3.13 -16.07 7.99
CA THR A 170 2.91 -17.13 9.00
C THR A 170 4.01 -18.16 9.03
N SER A 171 3.91 -19.06 10.00
CA SER A 171 4.75 -20.25 10.15
C SER A 171 4.16 -21.51 9.47
N LYS A 172 3.04 -21.41 8.74
CA LYS A 172 2.31 -22.59 8.20
C LYS A 172 1.72 -22.34 6.80
N PRO A 173 2.54 -22.23 5.76
CA PRO A 173 2.04 -22.12 4.40
C PRO A 173 1.58 -23.49 3.87
N THR A 174 0.58 -23.50 3.00
CA THR A 174 0.18 -24.71 2.27
C THR A 174 0.84 -24.71 0.88
N PRO A 175 1.49 -25.80 0.45
CA PRO A 175 2.32 -25.84 -0.78
C PRO A 175 1.61 -25.53 -2.11
N ASN A 176 0.30 -25.35 -2.14
CA ASN A 176 -0.49 -25.18 -3.37
C ASN A 176 -1.59 -24.09 -3.24
N ALA A 177 -1.45 -23.15 -2.31
CA ALA A 177 -2.39 -22.03 -2.25
C ALA A 177 -2.19 -21.12 -3.48
N PRO A 178 -3.24 -20.46 -4.01
CA PRO A 178 -3.05 -19.31 -4.88
C PRO A 178 -2.35 -18.18 -4.12
N ASP A 179 -1.75 -17.21 -4.84
CA ASP A 179 -0.99 -16.10 -4.26
C ASP A 179 -1.71 -15.53 -3.05
N THR A 180 -1.18 -15.83 -1.86
CA THR A 180 -1.89 -15.55 -0.62
C THR A 180 -1.45 -14.20 -0.11
N PRO A 181 -2.39 -13.25 0.06
CA PRO A 181 -2.04 -11.97 0.62
C PRO A 181 -1.57 -12.11 2.07
N LEU A 182 -0.34 -11.71 2.37
CA LEU A 182 0.23 -11.67 3.70
C LEU A 182 -0.06 -10.34 4.37
N LEU A 183 -0.85 -10.39 5.44
CA LEU A 183 -1.17 -9.27 6.28
C LEU A 183 -0.06 -8.97 7.28
N LEU A 184 0.07 -7.70 7.62
CA LEU A 184 1.02 -7.18 8.59
C LEU A 184 0.63 -7.59 10.01
N GLY A 185 1.54 -8.25 10.72
CA GLY A 185 1.34 -8.58 12.14
C GLY A 185 0.28 -9.65 12.43
N THR A 186 -0.05 -10.52 11.47
CA THR A 186 -1.12 -11.52 11.64
C THR A 186 -0.74 -12.90 11.11
N ASP A 187 -1.36 -13.93 11.68
CA ASP A 187 -1.35 -15.29 11.15
C ASP A 187 -2.27 -15.42 9.92
N ASN A 188 -1.73 -15.25 8.70
CA ASN A 188 -2.36 -15.66 7.43
C ASN A 188 -2.59 -17.18 7.33
N VAL A 189 -3.84 -17.59 7.48
CA VAL A 189 -4.30 -18.92 7.04
C VAL A 189 -4.89 -18.76 5.64
N PRO A 190 -4.36 -19.46 4.61
CA PRO A 190 -4.92 -19.36 3.26
C PRO A 190 -6.36 -19.88 3.22
N LEU A 191 -7.19 -19.20 2.42
CA LEU A 191 -8.53 -19.65 2.03
C LEU A 191 -8.37 -20.79 1.01
N GLY A 192 -8.26 -22.02 1.50
CA GLY A 192 -8.27 -23.24 0.70
C GLY A 192 -9.65 -23.92 0.75
N PRO A 193 -9.97 -24.79 -0.22
CA PRO A 193 -11.22 -25.57 -0.20
C PRO A 193 -11.36 -26.48 1.03
N ASP A 194 -10.26 -26.75 1.75
CA ASP A 194 -10.21 -27.56 2.97
C ASP A 194 -10.06 -26.74 4.26
N SER A 195 -10.27 -25.42 4.22
CA SER A 195 -10.34 -24.62 5.45
C SER A 195 -11.55 -25.10 6.29
N PRO A 196 -11.37 -25.63 7.51
CA PRO A 196 -12.50 -25.99 8.34
C PRO A 196 -13.35 -24.73 8.57
N PRO A 197 -14.70 -24.81 8.48
CA PRO A 197 -15.54 -23.67 8.74
C PRO A 197 -15.17 -23.14 10.12
N ALA A 198 -15.01 -21.82 10.22
CA ALA A 198 -14.74 -21.15 11.48
C ALA A 198 -15.64 -21.75 12.56
N THR A 199 -15.04 -22.43 13.53
CA THR A 199 -15.69 -22.76 14.79
C THR A 199 -15.86 -21.46 15.56
N GLY A 200 -16.89 -20.74 15.14
CA GLY A 200 -17.37 -19.49 15.68
C GLY A 200 -18.84 -19.43 15.31
N GLY A 201 -19.64 -20.25 15.99
CA GLY A 201 -21.08 -20.17 15.89
C GLY A 201 -21.55 -18.75 16.21
N GLY A 202 -22.30 -18.16 15.28
CA GLY A 202 -23.03 -16.92 15.49
C GLY A 202 -22.58 -15.78 14.59
N LEU A 203 -23.29 -15.62 13.46
CA LEU A 203 -23.45 -14.31 12.84
C LEU A 203 -23.94 -13.32 13.92
N PRO A 204 -23.45 -12.08 14.00
CA PRO A 204 -24.05 -11.08 14.87
C PRO A 204 -25.52 -10.93 14.47
N ARG A 205 -26.41 -11.31 15.39
CA ARG A 205 -27.86 -11.15 15.25
C ARG A 205 -28.19 -9.66 15.26
N THR A 206 -28.19 -9.03 14.10
CA THR A 206 -28.83 -7.73 13.89
C THR A 206 -30.22 -7.98 13.33
N GLY A 207 -31.18 -8.29 14.20
CA GLY A 207 -32.57 -8.50 13.82
C GLY A 207 -33.48 -8.70 15.04
N PRO A 208 -34.67 -8.07 15.11
CA PRO A 208 -35.60 -8.25 16.22
C PRO A 208 -36.06 -9.72 16.35
N PRO A 209 -36.26 -10.24 17.57
CA PRO A 209 -36.63 -11.64 17.76
C PRO A 209 -38.12 -11.84 17.47
N GLY A 210 -38.46 -12.66 16.48
CA GLY A 210 -39.84 -13.11 16.33
C GLY A 210 -40.19 -13.72 14.99
N SER A 211 -40.52 -15.01 15.06
CA SER A 211 -41.51 -15.70 14.22
C SER A 211 -41.05 -16.26 12.86
N THR A 212 -40.95 -17.59 12.88
CA THR A 212 -40.95 -18.55 11.80
C THR A 212 -42.22 -18.52 10.94
N LEU A 213 -42.02 -18.79 9.64
CA LEU A 213 -42.94 -19.36 8.61
C LEU A 213 -44.00 -18.43 7.97
N PRO A 214 -44.51 -18.76 6.76
CA PRO A 214 -43.88 -19.40 5.60
C PRO A 214 -44.15 -18.61 4.29
N LEU A 215 -43.44 -18.96 3.22
CA LEU A 215 -43.73 -18.52 1.85
C LEU A 215 -45.18 -18.84 1.48
N GLY A 216 -46.00 -17.80 1.32
CA GLY A 216 -47.39 -17.88 0.92
C GLY A 216 -47.77 -16.68 0.05
N LEU A 217 -48.03 -16.98 -1.21
CA LEU A 217 -48.81 -16.22 -2.19
C LEU A 217 -49.65 -15.07 -1.62
N THR A 218 -49.53 -13.87 -2.19
CA THR A 218 -50.69 -13.09 -2.66
C THR A 218 -50.25 -11.81 -3.39
N ALA A 219 -50.82 -11.64 -4.58
CA ALA A 219 -50.79 -10.43 -5.39
C ALA A 219 -51.73 -9.35 -4.82
N LEU A 220 -51.75 -8.20 -5.51
CA LEU A 220 -52.63 -7.01 -5.40
C LEU A 220 -51.97 -5.85 -4.65
N ALA A 221 -51.60 -4.79 -5.37
CA ALA A 221 -52.43 -3.62 -5.69
C ALA A 221 -52.60 -2.72 -4.45
N LEU A 222 -52.63 -1.39 -4.45
CA LEU A 222 -52.70 -0.30 -5.40
C LEU A 222 -52.71 0.97 -4.49
N PHE A 223 -52.48 2.17 -5.04
CA PHE A 223 -52.75 3.50 -4.42
C PHE A 223 -51.83 3.93 -3.25
N ALA A 224 -51.52 5.20 -3.00
CA ALA A 224 -51.70 6.46 -3.68
C ALA A 224 -50.97 7.55 -2.86
N LEU A 225 -50.63 8.65 -3.55
CA LEU A 225 -50.72 10.04 -3.08
C LEU A 225 -50.22 10.42 -1.66
N GLY A 226 -49.20 11.27 -1.67
CA GLY A 226 -49.27 12.56 -0.95
C GLY A 226 -48.57 12.63 0.40
N GLY A 227 -48.00 13.80 0.70
CA GLY A 227 -47.65 14.18 2.07
C GLY A 227 -46.29 14.84 2.22
N THR A 228 -46.23 16.12 1.87
CA THR A 228 -45.41 17.20 2.44
C THR A 228 -44.45 16.88 3.61
N GLY A 229 -43.19 17.28 3.42
CA GLY A 229 -42.45 18.22 4.28
C GLY A 229 -42.14 17.84 5.73
N ILE A 230 -40.85 17.91 6.10
CA ILE A 230 -40.36 18.78 7.19
C ILE A 230 -38.86 18.99 6.97
N TRP A 231 -38.52 20.26 6.77
CA TRP A 231 -37.19 20.83 6.67
C TRP A 231 -36.69 21.06 8.09
N TRP A 232 -35.64 20.35 8.52
CA TRP A 232 -35.00 20.65 9.78
C TRP A 232 -33.92 21.71 9.57
N THR A 233 -34.20 22.93 10.02
CA THR A 233 -33.21 23.97 10.23
C THR A 233 -32.60 23.83 11.62
N SER A 234 -31.28 23.71 11.74
CA SER A 234 -30.57 24.17 12.93
C SER A 234 -29.37 25.03 12.52
N ARG A 235 -29.59 26.36 12.65
CA ARG A 235 -28.57 27.39 12.61
C ARG A 235 -27.77 27.31 13.91
N SER A 236 -26.50 26.93 13.85
CA SER A 236 -25.51 27.32 14.86
C SER A 236 -24.82 28.59 14.38
N ARG A 237 -24.99 29.64 15.20
CA ARG A 237 -24.53 31.01 14.96
C ARG A 237 -23.01 31.07 14.94
N TRP A 238 -22.49 31.72 13.89
CA TRP A 238 -21.12 32.18 13.79
C TRP A 238 -21.11 33.72 13.80
N ALA A 239 -20.03 34.26 14.35
CA ALA A 239 -19.55 35.64 14.29
C ALA A 239 -20.27 36.71 15.13
N ARG A 240 -19.65 37.79 15.61
CA ARG A 240 -18.26 38.25 15.86
C ARG A 240 -18.45 39.75 16.17
N GLY A 241 -17.83 40.27 17.24
CA GLY A 241 -17.23 41.60 17.41
C GLY A 241 -17.92 42.91 16.99
N GLY A 242 -17.64 43.96 17.75
CA GLY A 242 -17.51 45.33 17.26
C GLY A 242 -18.48 46.35 17.87
N GLY A 243 -17.96 47.19 18.76
CA GLY A 243 -18.61 48.33 19.39
C GLY A 243 -17.79 48.83 20.55
#